data_AF-A0A951W478-F1
#
_entry.id   AF-A0A951W478-F1
#
_cell.length_a   1.000
_cell.length_b   1.000
_cell.length_c   1.000
_cell.angle_alpha   90.00
_cell.angle_beta   90.00
_cell.angle_gamma   90.00
#
_symmetry.space_group_name_H-M   'P 1'
#
loop_
_entity.id
_entity.type
_entity.pdbx_description
1 polymer ?
#
loop_
_entity_poly.entity_id
_entity_poly.type
_entity_poly.pdbx_seq_one_letter_code
_entity_poly.pdbx_strand_id
1 'polypeptide(L)'
;MHTLTLFLLLATGAALSPVDLMSDTWEAVDGLGRVLPVAPSLPAPRGDRYVGMFYFLWMGEHGQSGPHDVSKILAAHPEAIHDRDHPAWGPMRAFHYWGEPLFGYYLSDDPWVIGKHAQMLADAQVDVIIFDVTNQATYRKNYMALCAVFDAVRRTGGATPQIAFLAPFWDPRKVVAELHTDLYGPGLYRDLWFEWEGKPLIMADPAKVDGAQKDFFTFRKPEPSYFTGPSGPDQWGWLEVHPQHVFHNSRGEKEQMTVGVAQNAVDGRLGSLSEKNALGRSYHGGQWDTRPNAAWCGLNYAEQWGHALSEDPQFVFITGWNEWVAMRFDEFNGIREPVMFVDQFDHEHSRDIEPMRGGHWDAYYYQTVDFVRRFKGARPQPAAGPAATIDMDGGWEQWYTVTPVYRNHQGLPPRDHPGWGGEGRYVNATLRNNILECRVARDGDFVYFLARTREPLSPAEGAAWMRLFINLDRKGDTGWEGYDFLVNRERGEQTATVERSTGGWNWEKTGDARWRVEGKQLMLAVPRAALGLQPGDRPDFNFKWVDNTQSDGDIMEFTLHGDAAPPGRFTYRYYEAE
;
A
#
# COMPACT_ATOMS: atom_id res chain seq x y z
N MET A 1 -11.21 46.59 35.39
CA MET A 1 -10.79 45.86 34.17
C MET A 1 -9.94 44.69 34.63
N HIS A 2 -10.53 43.50 34.70
CA HIS A 2 -9.81 42.27 35.04
C HIS A 2 -9.59 41.48 33.76
N THR A 3 -8.33 41.32 33.39
CA THR A 3 -7.88 40.59 32.22
C THR A 3 -7.96 39.10 32.55
N LEU A 4 -8.92 38.40 31.94
CA LEU A 4 -8.98 36.94 31.98
C LEU A 4 -7.89 36.39 31.04
N THR A 5 -6.86 35.79 31.61
CA THR A 5 -5.88 34.99 30.86
C THR A 5 -6.47 33.61 30.63
N LEU A 6 -6.90 33.33 29.40
CA LEU A 6 -7.38 32.03 28.96
C LEU A 6 -6.16 31.09 28.83
N PHE A 7 -5.97 30.18 29.78
CA PHE A 7 -5.05 29.05 29.61
C PHE A 7 -5.69 28.04 28.64
N LEU A 8 -5.15 27.97 27.42
CA LEU A 8 -5.41 26.87 26.51
C LEU A 8 -4.64 25.65 27.06
N LEU A 9 -5.35 24.72 27.70
CA LEU A 9 -4.81 23.38 27.95
C LEU A 9 -4.75 22.64 26.60
N LEU A 10 -3.56 22.53 26.04
CA LEU A 10 -3.24 21.48 25.06
C LEU A 10 -3.34 20.14 25.79
N ALA A 11 -4.48 19.47 25.68
CA ALA A 11 -4.59 18.08 26.06
C ALA A 11 -3.69 17.27 25.11
N THR A 12 -2.51 16.89 25.57
CA THR A 12 -1.70 15.84 24.97
C THR A 12 -2.42 14.51 25.18
N GLY A 13 -3.41 14.23 24.32
CA GLY A 13 -4.03 12.91 24.25
C GLY A 13 -2.95 11.91 23.85
N ALA A 14 -2.57 11.03 24.77
CA ALA A 14 -1.68 9.92 24.47
C ALA A 14 -2.25 9.12 23.29
N ALA A 15 -1.42 8.80 22.30
CA ALA A 15 -1.83 7.92 21.21
C ALA A 15 -2.32 6.59 21.80
N LEU A 16 -3.50 6.14 21.36
CA LEU A 16 -3.99 4.81 21.71
C LEU A 16 -3.00 3.77 21.17
N SER A 17 -2.76 2.69 21.92
CA SER A 17 -2.01 1.55 21.37
C SER A 17 -2.70 1.09 20.08
N PRO A 18 -1.97 0.92 18.97
CA PRO A 18 -2.56 0.51 17.71
C PRO A 18 -3.37 -0.77 17.87
N VAL A 19 -4.56 -0.80 17.29
CA VAL A 19 -5.36 -2.01 17.19
C VAL A 19 -4.72 -2.89 16.13
N ASP A 20 -4.16 -4.01 16.57
CA ASP A 20 -3.56 -4.99 15.67
C ASP A 20 -4.63 -5.67 14.80
N LEU A 21 -4.51 -5.43 13.49
CA LEU A 21 -5.39 -5.97 12.45
C LEU A 21 -5.01 -7.40 12.03
N MET A 22 -3.81 -7.86 12.42
CA MET A 22 -3.24 -9.12 11.97
C MET A 22 -3.11 -9.21 10.44
N SER A 23 -2.76 -8.10 9.78
CA SER A 23 -2.64 -8.02 8.32
C SER A 23 -1.58 -8.95 7.71
N ASP A 24 -0.59 -9.37 8.50
CA ASP A 24 0.38 -10.40 8.16
C ASP A 24 -0.23 -11.82 8.05
N THR A 25 -1.44 -12.03 8.58
CA THR A 25 -2.17 -13.30 8.48
C THR A 25 -3.17 -13.36 7.32
N TRP A 26 -3.47 -12.22 6.68
CA TRP A 26 -4.44 -12.18 5.58
C TRP A 26 -3.93 -12.94 4.36
N GLU A 27 -4.82 -13.67 3.70
CA GLU A 27 -4.52 -14.36 2.43
C GLU A 27 -4.87 -13.44 1.26
N ALA A 28 -4.21 -13.60 0.11
CA ALA A 28 -4.58 -12.93 -1.14
C ALA A 28 -4.01 -13.68 -2.33
N VAL A 29 -4.68 -13.53 -3.47
CA VAL A 29 -4.17 -13.88 -4.80
C VAL A 29 -4.22 -12.61 -5.65
N ASP A 30 -3.09 -12.20 -6.22
CA ASP A 30 -3.02 -10.99 -7.02
C ASP A 30 -3.58 -11.19 -8.44
N GLY A 31 -3.66 -10.10 -9.22
CA GLY A 31 -4.18 -10.14 -10.60
C GLY A 31 -3.35 -10.98 -11.59
N LEU A 32 -2.17 -11.47 -11.19
CA LEU A 32 -1.34 -12.39 -11.98
C LEU A 32 -1.46 -13.85 -11.50
N GLY A 33 -2.30 -14.13 -10.50
CA GLY A 33 -2.47 -15.45 -9.92
C GLY A 33 -1.39 -15.83 -8.89
N ARG A 34 -0.57 -14.88 -8.43
CA ARG A 34 0.44 -15.15 -7.39
C ARG A 34 -0.23 -15.18 -6.03
N VAL A 35 -0.01 -16.26 -5.29
CA VAL A 35 -0.56 -16.47 -3.95
C VAL A 35 0.42 -15.91 -2.92
N LEU A 36 -0.06 -15.06 -2.01
CA LEU A 36 0.78 -14.59 -0.91
C LEU A 36 1.21 -15.75 0.00
N PRO A 37 2.48 -15.78 0.44
CA PRO A 37 2.89 -16.75 1.43
C PRO A 37 2.23 -16.44 2.78
N VAL A 38 1.92 -17.51 3.51
CA VAL A 38 1.40 -17.47 4.88
C VAL A 38 2.12 -18.51 5.75
N ALA A 39 2.10 -18.32 7.06
CA ALA A 39 2.60 -19.33 7.99
C ALA A 39 1.83 -20.67 7.83
N PRO A 40 2.47 -21.83 8.04
CA PRO A 40 3.82 -22.01 8.60
C PRO A 40 4.96 -22.02 7.55
N SER A 41 4.70 -21.66 6.29
CA SER A 41 5.75 -21.64 5.24
C SER A 41 6.76 -20.48 5.38
N LEU A 42 6.48 -19.55 6.29
CA LEU A 42 7.26 -18.36 6.59
C LEU A 42 7.94 -18.47 7.96
N PRO A 43 9.06 -17.77 8.18
CA PRO A 43 9.61 -17.64 9.53
C PRO A 43 8.61 -16.94 10.46
N ALA A 44 8.74 -17.20 11.77
CA ALA A 44 8.04 -16.42 12.78
C ALA A 44 8.44 -14.93 12.67
N PRO A 45 7.57 -13.99 13.10
CA PRO A 45 7.88 -12.56 13.01
C PRO A 45 9.23 -12.20 13.65
N ARG A 46 10.01 -11.41 12.92
CA ARG A 46 11.37 -10.97 13.26
C ARG A 46 11.33 -9.49 13.61
N GLY A 47 11.62 -9.17 14.87
CA GLY A 47 11.61 -7.79 15.37
C GLY A 47 12.87 -6.99 15.02
N ASP A 48 13.87 -7.63 14.41
CA ASP A 48 15.18 -7.07 14.06
C ASP A 48 15.35 -6.89 12.54
N ARG A 49 14.26 -6.92 11.79
CA ARG A 49 14.23 -6.72 10.33
C ARG A 49 13.28 -5.59 9.97
N TYR A 50 13.80 -4.61 9.23
CA TYR A 50 13.12 -3.36 8.91
C TYR A 50 13.01 -3.15 7.41
N VAL A 51 11.91 -2.57 6.98
CA VAL A 51 11.65 -2.23 5.58
C VAL A 51 11.35 -0.74 5.47
N GLY A 52 12.18 -0.05 4.69
CA GLY A 52 11.98 1.33 4.28
C GLY A 52 11.40 1.40 2.87
N MET A 53 10.58 2.41 2.62
CA MET A 53 9.97 2.68 1.31
C MET A 53 10.30 4.10 0.86
N PHE A 54 10.85 4.25 -0.35
CA PHE A 54 11.17 5.56 -0.89
C PHE A 54 9.88 6.26 -1.33
N TYR A 55 9.68 7.51 -0.91
CA TYR A 55 8.39 8.20 -1.01
C TYR A 55 8.55 9.65 -1.48
N PHE A 56 7.66 10.07 -2.36
CA PHE A 56 7.75 11.33 -3.09
C PHE A 56 6.62 12.29 -2.69
N LEU A 57 6.99 13.54 -2.42
CA LEU A 57 6.12 14.58 -1.84
C LEU A 57 5.83 15.73 -2.80
N TRP A 58 6.11 15.57 -4.09
CA TRP A 58 6.21 16.69 -5.01
C TRP A 58 5.19 16.66 -6.15
N MET A 59 4.18 15.79 -6.07
CA MET A 59 3.05 15.80 -6.99
C MET A 59 2.28 17.12 -6.82
N GLY A 60 2.58 18.07 -7.71
CA GLY A 60 1.92 19.37 -7.83
C GLY A 60 2.77 20.57 -7.44
N GLU A 61 4.02 20.39 -7.02
CA GLU A 61 4.88 21.46 -6.44
C GLU A 61 5.68 22.25 -7.49
N HIS A 62 5.98 21.65 -8.64
CA HIS A 62 6.89 22.23 -9.65
C HIS A 62 6.21 22.60 -10.98
N GLY A 63 4.88 22.75 -10.93
CA GLY A 63 4.03 23.01 -12.07
C GLY A 63 2.84 22.05 -12.09
N GLN A 64 1.76 22.48 -12.75
CA GLN A 64 0.52 21.70 -12.87
C GLN A 64 -0.04 21.76 -14.30
N SER A 65 0.81 21.96 -15.30
CA SER A 65 0.37 21.80 -16.70
C SER A 65 0.00 20.33 -16.96
N GLY A 66 -0.96 20.11 -17.86
CA GLY A 66 -1.44 18.77 -18.20
C GLY A 66 -2.72 18.37 -17.44
N PRO A 67 -2.86 17.09 -17.04
CA PRO A 67 -1.82 16.08 -16.96
C PRO A 67 -1.35 15.63 -18.35
N HIS A 68 -0.03 15.58 -18.52
CA HIS A 68 0.60 14.91 -19.65
C HIS A 68 0.91 13.49 -19.21
N ASP A 69 0.38 12.48 -19.89
CA ASP A 69 0.54 11.08 -19.53
C ASP A 69 1.23 10.34 -20.67
N VAL A 70 2.44 9.86 -20.42
CA VAL A 70 3.29 9.21 -21.43
C VAL A 70 2.61 7.96 -21.98
N SER A 71 1.99 7.14 -21.12
CA SER A 71 1.29 5.93 -21.56
C SER A 71 0.14 6.25 -22.52
N LYS A 72 -0.64 7.31 -22.24
CA LYS A 72 -1.74 7.76 -23.10
C LYS A 72 -1.24 8.42 -24.38
N ILE A 73 -0.17 9.22 -24.29
CA ILE A 73 0.48 9.86 -25.45
C ILE A 73 0.95 8.78 -26.42
N LEU A 74 1.71 7.80 -25.95
CA LEU A 74 2.27 6.74 -26.80
C LEU A 74 1.20 5.78 -27.33
N ALA A 75 0.12 5.54 -26.58
CA ALA A 75 -1.01 4.76 -27.08
C ALA A 75 -1.76 5.46 -28.22
N ALA A 76 -1.92 6.79 -28.15
CA ALA A 76 -2.62 7.57 -29.16
C ALA A 76 -1.73 7.96 -30.36
N HIS A 77 -0.44 8.20 -30.09
CA HIS A 77 0.56 8.72 -31.02
C HIS A 77 1.87 7.92 -30.91
N PRO A 78 1.90 6.64 -31.31
CA PRO A 78 3.09 5.81 -31.21
C PRO A 78 4.29 6.38 -31.98
N GLU A 79 4.05 7.14 -33.06
CA GLU A 79 5.07 7.85 -33.83
C GLU A 79 5.81 8.94 -33.04
N ALA A 80 5.19 9.48 -31.98
CA ALA A 80 5.74 10.58 -31.19
C ALA A 80 7.07 10.20 -30.52
N ILE A 81 7.33 8.92 -30.29
CA ILE A 81 8.59 8.43 -29.72
C ILE A 81 9.81 8.79 -30.57
N HIS A 82 9.63 9.00 -31.87
CA HIS A 82 10.70 9.33 -32.82
C HIS A 82 10.75 10.81 -33.17
N ASP A 83 9.83 11.63 -32.63
CA ASP A 83 9.71 13.04 -32.95
C ASP A 83 9.68 13.89 -31.67
N ARG A 84 10.81 14.54 -31.40
CA ARG A 84 10.97 15.47 -30.29
C ARG A 84 9.96 16.61 -30.36
N ASP A 85 9.62 17.10 -31.53
CA ASP A 85 8.80 18.30 -31.67
C ASP A 85 7.31 17.95 -31.88
N HIS A 86 6.94 16.66 -31.72
CA HIS A 86 5.57 16.21 -31.82
C HIS A 86 4.67 16.92 -30.78
N PRO A 87 3.53 17.50 -31.19
CA PRO A 87 2.71 18.33 -30.31
C PRO A 87 2.08 17.57 -29.13
N ALA A 88 1.97 16.24 -29.21
CA ALA A 88 1.40 15.43 -28.13
C ALA A 88 2.23 15.45 -26.83
N TRP A 89 3.54 15.70 -26.91
CA TRP A 89 4.44 15.69 -25.76
C TRP A 89 4.35 16.93 -24.86
N GLY A 90 3.47 17.90 -25.15
CA GLY A 90 3.40 19.13 -24.38
C GLY A 90 4.73 19.91 -24.31
N PRO A 91 4.88 20.84 -23.35
CA PRO A 91 6.05 21.70 -23.28
C PRO A 91 7.32 20.98 -22.81
N MET A 92 8.48 21.45 -23.29
CA MET A 92 9.79 21.07 -22.72
C MET A 92 9.88 21.53 -21.25
N ARG A 93 10.50 20.74 -20.39
CA ARG A 93 10.60 20.94 -18.92
C ARG A 93 9.26 20.86 -18.17
N ALA A 94 8.16 20.49 -18.83
CA ALA A 94 6.94 20.12 -18.13
C ALA A 94 7.06 18.72 -17.52
N PHE A 95 6.40 18.51 -16.38
CA PHE A 95 6.29 17.21 -15.75
C PHE A 95 5.22 16.37 -16.44
N HIS A 96 5.55 15.09 -16.64
CA HIS A 96 4.68 14.10 -17.26
C HIS A 96 4.52 12.91 -16.32
N TYR A 97 3.30 12.42 -16.21
CA TYR A 97 3.01 11.14 -15.59
C TYR A 97 3.49 10.01 -16.51
N TRP A 98 4.19 9.01 -15.97
CA TRP A 98 4.55 7.82 -16.77
C TRP A 98 3.34 6.91 -17.05
N GLY A 99 2.31 6.99 -16.18
CA GLY A 99 1.02 6.33 -16.31
C GLY A 99 0.01 6.91 -15.31
N GLU A 100 -1.23 6.40 -15.33
CA GLU A 100 -2.30 6.91 -14.45
C GLU A 100 -2.32 6.16 -13.10
N PRO A 101 -2.18 6.87 -11.96
CA PRO A 101 -2.36 6.27 -10.65
C PRO A 101 -3.77 5.72 -10.45
N LEU A 102 -3.94 4.64 -9.68
CA LEU A 102 -5.26 4.09 -9.34
C LEU A 102 -6.16 5.16 -8.70
N PHE A 103 -5.56 6.06 -7.91
CA PHE A 103 -6.24 7.15 -7.23
C PHE A 103 -6.40 8.43 -8.07
N GLY A 104 -6.14 8.36 -9.38
CA GLY A 104 -6.16 9.50 -10.30
C GLY A 104 -4.92 10.39 -10.15
N TYR A 105 -4.82 11.44 -10.94
CA TYR A 105 -3.69 12.37 -10.93
C TYR A 105 -3.77 13.30 -9.71
N TYR A 106 -3.50 12.75 -8.52
CA TYR A 106 -3.64 13.43 -7.24
C TYR A 106 -2.49 14.42 -6.97
N LEU A 107 -2.70 15.31 -6.00
CA LEU A 107 -1.66 16.16 -5.45
C LEU A 107 -1.10 15.55 -4.15
N SER A 108 0.17 15.76 -3.85
CA SER A 108 0.84 15.15 -2.69
C SER A 108 0.24 15.52 -1.32
N ASP A 109 -0.61 16.54 -1.25
CA ASP A 109 -1.34 16.95 -0.04
C ASP A 109 -2.78 16.42 0.04
N ASP A 110 -3.22 15.55 -0.89
CA ASP A 110 -4.54 14.94 -0.84
C ASP A 110 -4.67 14.00 0.38
N PRO A 111 -5.47 14.38 1.41
CA PRO A 111 -5.52 13.63 2.65
C PRO A 111 -6.15 12.23 2.50
N TRP A 112 -7.01 12.03 1.50
CA TRP A 112 -7.60 10.73 1.24
C TRP A 112 -6.57 9.76 0.66
N VAL A 113 -5.75 10.24 -0.29
CA VAL A 113 -4.68 9.44 -0.90
C VAL A 113 -3.61 9.11 0.14
N ILE A 114 -3.18 10.10 0.94
CA ILE A 114 -2.27 9.86 2.07
C ILE A 114 -2.83 8.79 3.03
N GLY A 115 -4.12 8.87 3.34
CA GLY A 115 -4.79 7.89 4.19
C GLY A 115 -4.78 6.48 3.59
N LYS A 116 -5.01 6.35 2.28
CA LYS A 116 -4.90 5.06 1.57
C LYS A 116 -3.48 4.51 1.59
N HIS A 117 -2.48 5.36 1.36
CA HIS A 117 -1.07 4.96 1.46
C HIS A 117 -0.72 4.50 2.87
N ALA A 118 -1.22 5.16 3.91
CA ALA A 118 -1.02 4.74 5.30
C ALA A 118 -1.54 3.32 5.54
N GLN A 119 -2.76 3.01 5.08
CA GLN A 119 -3.37 1.69 5.22
C GLN A 119 -2.56 0.63 4.47
N MET A 120 -2.29 0.87 3.19
CA MET A 120 -1.59 -0.09 2.33
C MET A 120 -0.17 -0.39 2.82
N LEU A 121 0.60 0.64 3.14
CA LEU A 121 1.98 0.47 3.60
C LEU A 121 2.06 -0.17 5.00
N ALA A 122 1.10 0.12 5.88
CA ALA A 122 1.00 -0.57 7.17
C ALA A 122 0.62 -2.05 7.01
N ASP A 123 -0.32 -2.37 6.11
CA ASP A 123 -0.73 -3.74 5.81
C ASP A 123 0.41 -4.55 5.16
N ALA A 124 1.28 -3.89 4.39
CA ALA A 124 2.52 -4.46 3.85
C ALA A 124 3.67 -4.51 4.87
N GLN A 125 3.46 -4.09 6.12
CA GLN A 125 4.46 -4.05 7.20
C GLN A 125 5.70 -3.18 6.90
N VAL A 126 5.54 -2.11 6.13
CA VAL A 126 6.58 -1.09 5.92
C VAL A 126 6.76 -0.28 7.21
N ASP A 127 7.99 -0.23 7.73
CA ASP A 127 8.30 0.41 9.00
C ASP A 127 8.46 1.93 8.84
N VAL A 128 9.06 2.36 7.73
CA VAL A 128 9.38 3.77 7.49
C VAL A 128 9.19 4.14 6.02
N ILE A 129 8.59 5.30 5.78
CA ILE A 129 8.68 5.99 4.49
C ILE A 129 9.79 7.03 4.56
N ILE A 130 10.68 7.02 3.56
CA ILE A 130 11.82 7.91 3.49
C ILE A 130 11.54 8.92 2.39
N PHE A 131 11.43 10.20 2.76
CA PHE A 131 11.08 11.24 1.81
C PHE A 131 12.25 11.68 0.95
N ASP A 132 12.01 11.78 -0.36
CA ASP A 132 12.94 12.44 -1.27
C ASP A 132 12.94 13.96 -1.07
N VAL A 133 14.05 14.48 -0.58
CA VAL A 133 14.35 15.92 -0.52
C VAL A 133 15.74 16.22 -1.10
N THR A 134 16.24 15.33 -1.96
CA THR A 134 17.59 15.39 -2.54
C THR A 134 17.82 16.63 -3.42
N ASN A 135 16.74 17.21 -3.95
CA ASN A 135 16.73 18.38 -4.82
C ASN A 135 16.59 19.72 -4.08
N GLN A 136 17.04 19.81 -2.82
CA GLN A 136 17.11 21.05 -2.02
C GLN A 136 15.75 21.68 -1.63
N ALA A 137 14.63 20.98 -1.89
CA ALA A 137 13.29 21.37 -1.47
C ALA A 137 12.75 20.36 -0.45
N THR A 138 12.28 20.86 0.70
CA THR A 138 11.81 20.00 1.80
C THR A 138 10.35 19.58 1.66
N TYR A 139 9.56 20.28 0.83
CA TYR A 139 8.12 20.05 0.66
C TYR A 139 7.31 20.16 1.96
N ARG A 140 7.61 21.19 2.76
CA ARG A 140 6.96 21.43 4.06
C ARG A 140 5.45 21.31 4.07
N LYS A 141 4.77 21.89 3.09
CA LYS A 141 3.31 21.79 2.96
C LYS A 141 2.87 20.32 2.94
N ASN A 142 3.54 19.49 2.15
CA ASN A 142 3.11 18.14 1.84
C ASN A 142 3.53 17.14 2.93
N TYR A 143 4.75 17.21 3.47
CA TYR A 143 5.08 16.33 4.61
C TYR A 143 4.28 16.68 5.86
N MET A 144 3.89 17.95 6.05
CA MET A 144 3.04 18.34 7.19
C MET A 144 1.60 17.85 7.01
N ALA A 145 1.07 17.89 5.77
CA ALA A 145 -0.22 17.27 5.46
C ALA A 145 -0.17 15.76 5.73
N LEU A 146 0.91 15.09 5.31
CA LEU A 146 1.12 13.67 5.59
C LEU A 146 1.18 13.38 7.09
N CYS A 147 1.99 14.13 7.84
CA CYS A 147 2.08 13.97 9.29
C CYS A 147 0.72 14.14 9.97
N ALA A 148 -0.08 15.14 9.55
CA ALA A 148 -1.41 15.37 10.11
C ALA A 148 -2.36 14.19 9.87
N VAL A 149 -2.34 13.60 8.67
CA VAL A 149 -3.16 12.42 8.36
C VAL A 149 -2.68 11.19 9.12
N PHE A 150 -1.37 10.94 9.16
CA PHE A 150 -0.81 9.78 9.87
C PHE A 150 -1.09 9.85 11.38
N ASP A 151 -0.92 11.03 11.97
CA ASP A 151 -1.29 11.30 13.36
C ASP A 151 -2.79 11.10 13.62
N ALA A 152 -3.66 11.53 12.71
CA ALA A 152 -5.11 11.27 12.81
C ALA A 152 -5.42 9.77 12.76
N VAL A 153 -4.79 9.02 11.86
CA VAL A 153 -4.93 7.55 11.78
C VAL A 153 -4.51 6.90 13.11
N ARG A 154 -3.33 7.25 13.64
CA ARG A 154 -2.81 6.69 14.91
C ARG A 154 -3.68 7.05 16.11
N ARG A 155 -4.21 8.28 16.19
CA ARG A 155 -5.13 8.69 17.27
C ARG A 155 -6.44 7.90 17.28
N THR A 156 -6.85 7.34 16.14
CA THR A 156 -8.02 6.45 16.08
C THR A 156 -7.68 4.97 16.31
N GLY A 157 -6.41 4.65 16.57
CA GLY A 157 -5.92 3.29 16.79
C GLY A 157 -5.45 2.57 15.53
N GLY A 158 -5.34 3.25 14.38
CA GLY A 158 -4.73 2.69 13.18
C GLY A 158 -3.20 2.68 13.24
N ALA A 159 -2.57 1.90 12.37
CA ALA A 159 -1.12 1.89 12.19
C ALA A 159 -0.72 2.70 10.95
N THR A 160 0.48 3.27 10.97
CA THR A 160 1.11 3.93 9.82
C THR A 160 2.61 3.67 9.87
N PRO A 161 3.32 3.69 8.73
CA PRO A 161 4.77 3.82 8.74
C PRO A 161 5.22 5.04 9.54
N GLN A 162 6.44 4.98 10.05
CA GLN A 162 7.19 6.14 10.53
C GLN A 162 7.79 6.93 9.35
N ILE A 163 8.42 8.08 9.64
CA ILE A 163 9.00 8.97 8.62
C ILE A 163 10.49 9.21 8.85
N ALA A 164 11.24 9.31 7.76
CA ALA A 164 12.61 9.80 7.71
C ALA A 164 12.86 10.56 6.39
N PHE A 165 14.06 11.13 6.21
CA PHE A 165 14.38 11.96 5.04
C PHE A 165 15.69 11.52 4.38
N LEU A 166 15.68 11.48 3.04
CA LEU A 166 16.86 11.39 2.19
C LEU A 166 17.24 12.79 1.70
N ALA A 167 18.30 13.34 2.30
CA ALA A 167 18.81 14.67 2.03
C ALA A 167 19.76 14.69 0.82
N PRO A 168 20.07 15.88 0.26
CA PRO A 168 20.98 16.00 -0.88
C PRO A 168 22.32 15.31 -0.65
N PHE A 169 22.74 14.47 -1.60
CA PHE A 169 23.99 13.70 -1.53
C PHE A 169 25.24 14.59 -1.37
N TRP A 170 25.22 15.77 -2.00
CA TRP A 170 26.40 16.64 -2.10
C TRP A 170 26.44 17.76 -1.06
N ASP A 171 25.31 18.39 -0.73
CA ASP A 171 25.27 19.43 0.31
C ASP A 171 23.91 19.39 1.05
N PRO A 172 23.84 18.68 2.18
CA PRO A 172 22.60 18.56 2.95
C PRO A 172 22.39 19.70 3.95
N ARG A 173 23.33 20.63 4.12
CA ARG A 173 23.34 21.57 5.27
C ARG A 173 22.04 22.36 5.38
N LYS A 174 21.61 22.95 4.27
CA LYS A 174 20.38 23.76 4.18
C LYS A 174 19.16 22.91 4.56
N VAL A 175 18.96 21.79 3.87
CA VAL A 175 17.78 20.91 4.06
C VAL A 175 17.71 20.38 5.49
N VAL A 176 18.82 19.90 6.05
CA VAL A 176 18.87 19.39 7.43
C VAL A 176 18.54 20.48 8.44
N ALA A 177 19.06 21.70 8.24
CA ALA A 177 18.74 22.84 9.10
C ALA A 177 17.26 23.25 9.04
N GLU A 178 16.67 23.25 7.84
CA GLU A 178 15.23 23.52 7.63
C GLU A 178 14.36 22.46 8.31
N LEU A 179 14.61 21.17 8.05
CA LEU A 179 13.88 20.07 8.69
C LEU A 179 14.00 20.11 10.22
N HIS A 180 15.20 20.38 10.74
CA HIS A 180 15.40 20.53 12.17
C HIS A 180 14.61 21.72 12.72
N THR A 181 14.61 22.86 12.05
CA THR A 181 13.87 24.05 12.48
C THR A 181 12.36 23.85 12.46
N ASP A 182 11.86 23.19 11.42
CA ASP A 182 10.42 23.17 11.12
C ASP A 182 9.66 21.96 11.69
N LEU A 183 10.34 20.83 11.91
CA LEU A 183 9.73 19.56 12.32
C LEU A 183 10.34 19.06 13.64
N TYR A 184 11.64 18.79 13.64
CA TYR A 184 12.29 18.04 14.73
C TYR A 184 12.55 18.88 15.99
N GLY A 185 13.12 20.07 15.84
CA GLY A 185 13.45 20.99 16.94
C GLY A 185 12.23 21.37 17.77
N PRO A 186 11.09 21.76 17.16
CA PRO A 186 9.86 22.04 17.91
C PRO A 186 9.18 20.77 18.47
N GLY A 187 9.59 19.57 18.05
CA GLY A 187 8.99 18.33 18.52
C GLY A 187 7.64 17.99 17.88
N LEU A 188 7.40 18.40 16.64
CA LEU A 188 6.15 18.12 15.96
C LEU A 188 6.10 16.66 15.53
N TYR A 189 5.00 15.97 15.85
CA TYR A 189 4.74 14.58 15.46
C TYR A 189 5.84 13.59 15.88
N ARG A 190 6.40 13.73 17.09
CA ARG A 190 7.47 12.87 17.63
C ARG A 190 7.24 11.37 17.42
N ASP A 191 6.00 10.91 17.66
CA ASP A 191 5.66 9.49 17.51
C ASP A 191 5.83 8.97 16.08
N LEU A 192 5.77 9.84 15.07
CA LEU A 192 5.97 9.48 13.66
C LEU A 192 7.44 9.35 13.28
N TRP A 193 8.39 9.86 14.04
CA TRP A 193 9.79 9.85 13.63
C TRP A 193 10.37 8.44 13.72
N PHE A 194 11.01 7.97 12.65
CA PHE A 194 11.71 6.69 12.69
C PHE A 194 13.01 6.86 13.48
N GLU A 195 13.14 6.13 14.59
CA GLU A 195 14.36 6.13 15.39
C GLU A 195 15.27 4.98 14.97
N TRP A 196 16.55 5.30 14.75
CA TRP A 196 17.61 4.35 14.50
C TRP A 196 18.72 4.57 15.51
N GLU A 197 19.16 3.52 16.20
CA GLU A 197 20.18 3.61 17.25
C GLU A 197 19.85 4.65 18.35
N GLY A 198 18.57 4.79 18.68
CA GLY A 198 18.06 5.64 19.77
C GLY A 198 17.91 7.12 19.44
N LYS A 199 18.04 7.53 18.16
CA LYS A 199 17.78 8.90 17.70
C LYS A 199 17.03 8.89 16.36
N PRO A 200 16.36 9.99 15.98
CA PRO A 200 15.73 10.09 14.66
C PRO A 200 16.74 9.86 13.53
N LEU A 201 16.38 9.01 12.58
CA LEU A 201 17.19 8.73 11.39
C LEU A 201 17.11 9.88 10.38
N ILE A 202 18.26 10.23 9.80
CA ILE A 202 18.33 11.04 8.58
C ILE A 202 19.42 10.52 7.65
N MET A 203 19.11 10.37 6.36
CA MET A 203 20.12 10.03 5.36
C MET A 203 20.76 11.33 4.83
N ALA A 204 21.91 11.69 5.40
CA ALA A 204 22.68 12.88 5.06
C ALA A 204 24.17 12.67 5.37
N ASP A 205 25.06 13.38 4.69
CA ASP A 205 26.49 13.37 5.00
C ASP A 205 26.76 14.15 6.32
N PRO A 206 27.12 13.47 7.44
CA PRO A 206 27.32 14.14 8.72
C PRO A 206 28.53 15.08 8.72
N ALA A 207 29.45 14.97 7.75
CA ALA A 207 30.59 15.87 7.65
C ALA A 207 30.16 17.31 7.27
N LYS A 208 28.97 17.49 6.68
CA LYS A 208 28.50 18.75 6.09
C LYS A 208 27.46 19.50 6.94
N VAL A 209 26.95 18.84 7.98
CA VAL A 209 25.92 19.34 8.90
C VAL A 209 26.56 20.08 10.09
N ASP A 210 25.83 20.98 10.75
CA ASP A 210 26.29 21.76 11.90
C ASP A 210 26.13 21.02 13.25
N GLY A 211 26.85 21.47 14.29
CA GLY A 211 27.03 20.71 15.54
C GLY A 211 25.74 20.36 16.32
N ALA A 212 24.79 21.29 16.45
CA ALA A 212 23.56 21.02 17.21
C ALA A 212 22.70 19.92 16.56
N GLN A 213 22.67 19.86 15.23
CA GLN A 213 21.96 18.84 14.48
C GLN A 213 22.72 17.50 14.44
N LYS A 214 24.06 17.52 14.46
CA LYS A 214 24.88 16.29 14.50
C LYS A 214 24.56 15.41 15.71
N ASP A 215 24.33 16.03 16.87
CA ASP A 215 24.02 15.29 18.09
C ASP A 215 22.56 14.84 18.16
N PHE A 216 21.67 15.44 17.36
CA PHE A 216 20.25 15.15 17.37
C PHE A 216 19.88 13.90 16.56
N PHE A 217 20.50 13.69 15.40
CA PHE A 217 20.15 12.58 14.50
C PHE A 217 21.12 11.41 14.58
N THR A 218 20.64 10.24 14.19
CA THR A 218 21.47 9.17 13.66
C THR A 218 21.61 9.36 12.15
N PHE A 219 22.86 9.48 11.68
CA PHE A 219 23.15 9.70 10.28
C PHE A 219 23.49 8.40 9.57
N ARG A 220 23.00 8.27 8.33
CA ARG A 220 23.55 7.35 7.34
C ARG A 220 23.89 8.15 6.10
N LYS A 221 25.17 8.17 5.71
CA LYS A 221 25.58 8.94 4.54
C LYS A 221 25.02 8.26 3.29
N PRO A 222 24.24 8.95 2.45
CA PRO A 222 23.65 8.32 1.28
C PRO A 222 24.70 8.15 0.17
N GLU A 223 24.73 6.97 -0.44
CA GLU A 223 25.56 6.67 -1.62
C GLU A 223 24.76 6.97 -2.90
N PRO A 224 25.15 7.96 -3.73
CA PRO A 224 24.40 8.33 -4.92
C PRO A 224 24.49 7.32 -6.08
N SER A 225 25.53 6.48 -6.11
CA SER A 225 25.81 5.57 -7.23
C SER A 225 25.07 4.24 -7.11
N TYR A 226 24.66 3.68 -8.27
CA TYR A 226 24.05 2.35 -8.36
C TYR A 226 25.07 1.22 -8.47
N PHE A 227 26.34 1.57 -8.69
CA PHE A 227 27.35 0.67 -9.24
C PHE A 227 28.54 0.45 -8.31
N THR A 228 28.83 1.41 -7.43
CA THR A 228 30.11 1.44 -6.68
C THR A 228 30.00 0.90 -5.26
N GLY A 229 28.78 0.83 -4.71
CA GLY A 229 28.56 0.43 -3.32
C GLY A 229 29.14 1.40 -2.28
N PRO A 230 29.14 1.02 -0.99
CA PRO A 230 29.63 1.87 0.09
C PRO A 230 31.13 2.11 0.03
N SER A 231 31.54 3.35 0.30
CA SER A 231 32.96 3.72 0.47
C SER A 231 33.47 3.57 1.91
N GLY A 232 32.59 3.20 2.85
CA GLY A 232 32.89 3.05 4.27
C GLY A 232 31.63 2.68 5.07
N PRO A 233 31.76 2.50 6.40
CA PRO A 233 30.63 2.14 7.24
C PRO A 233 29.62 3.29 7.40
N ASP A 234 28.43 2.95 7.89
CA ASP A 234 27.34 3.89 8.20
C ASP A 234 26.92 4.73 6.98
N GLN A 235 26.97 4.08 5.81
CA GLN A 235 26.46 4.57 4.53
C GLN A 235 25.30 3.70 4.10
N TRP A 236 24.29 4.26 3.43
CA TRP A 236 23.19 3.49 2.84
C TRP A 236 23.02 3.84 1.37
N GLY A 237 22.67 2.86 0.55
CA GLY A 237 22.22 3.08 -0.82
C GLY A 237 20.75 3.49 -0.86
N TRP A 238 20.32 4.06 -2.00
CA TRP A 238 18.89 4.31 -2.28
C TRP A 238 18.36 3.49 -3.46
N LEU A 239 19.23 3.12 -4.41
CA LEU A 239 18.93 2.26 -5.55
C LEU A 239 20.24 1.64 -6.05
N GLU A 240 20.23 0.36 -6.46
CA GLU A 240 21.37 -0.30 -7.07
C GLU A 240 20.95 -1.24 -8.21
N VAL A 241 21.88 -1.50 -9.14
CA VAL A 241 21.72 -2.56 -10.14
C VAL A 241 22.02 -3.93 -9.52
N HIS A 242 21.52 -5.01 -10.12
CA HIS A 242 21.84 -6.35 -9.66
C HIS A 242 23.26 -6.79 -10.09
N PRO A 243 24.03 -7.50 -9.23
CA PRO A 243 23.78 -7.74 -7.80
C PRO A 243 24.05 -6.48 -6.96
N GLN A 244 23.19 -6.23 -5.97
CA GLN A 244 23.31 -5.08 -5.07
C GLN A 244 24.42 -5.31 -4.03
N HIS A 245 25.01 -4.23 -3.52
CA HIS A 245 25.98 -4.30 -2.45
C HIS A 245 25.30 -4.40 -1.08
N VAL A 246 26.02 -4.99 -0.13
CA VAL A 246 25.63 -4.96 1.29
C VAL A 246 26.28 -3.78 1.98
N PHE A 247 25.46 -2.86 2.49
CA PHE A 247 25.90 -1.72 3.27
C PHE A 247 26.07 -2.11 4.74
N HIS A 248 27.27 -1.92 5.27
CA HIS A 248 27.61 -2.31 6.64
C HIS A 248 27.65 -1.10 7.57
N ASN A 249 27.27 -1.31 8.83
CA ASN A 249 27.48 -0.32 9.88
C ASN A 249 28.91 -0.39 10.44
N SER A 250 29.26 0.54 11.32
CA SER A 250 30.56 0.61 12.00
C SER A 250 30.87 -0.60 12.90
N ARG A 251 29.88 -1.44 13.24
CA ARG A 251 30.07 -2.72 13.94
C ARG A 251 30.37 -3.88 12.98
N GLY A 252 30.31 -3.66 11.67
CA GLY A 252 30.50 -4.69 10.65
C GLY A 252 29.28 -5.58 10.43
N GLU A 253 28.10 -5.17 10.89
CA GLU A 253 26.85 -5.88 10.64
C GLU A 253 26.32 -5.52 9.24
N LYS A 254 25.68 -6.48 8.57
CA LYS A 254 24.95 -6.23 7.32
C LYS A 254 23.73 -5.38 7.63
N GLU A 255 23.87 -4.07 7.51
CA GLU A 255 22.85 -3.15 7.97
C GLU A 255 21.78 -2.94 6.92
N GLN A 256 22.16 -2.67 5.66
CA GLN A 256 21.19 -2.26 4.65
C GLN A 256 21.49 -2.82 3.25
N MET A 257 20.43 -3.11 2.49
CA MET A 257 20.46 -3.28 1.04
C MET A 257 19.29 -2.57 0.39
N THR A 258 19.45 -2.17 -0.87
CA THR A 258 18.37 -1.59 -1.67
C THR A 258 17.71 -2.63 -2.55
N VAL A 259 16.43 -2.45 -2.86
CA VAL A 259 15.74 -3.20 -3.91
C VAL A 259 14.95 -2.22 -4.78
N GLY A 260 15.10 -2.34 -6.10
CA GLY A 260 14.40 -1.48 -7.06
C GLY A 260 13.63 -2.29 -8.09
N VAL A 261 12.51 -1.75 -8.58
CA VAL A 261 11.74 -2.37 -9.68
C VAL A 261 12.26 -2.02 -11.06
N ALA A 262 13.02 -0.93 -11.20
CA ALA A 262 13.76 -0.55 -12.39
C ALA A 262 14.92 0.38 -12.00
N GLN A 263 15.87 0.60 -12.91
CA GLN A 263 16.98 1.54 -12.75
C GLN A 263 17.19 2.34 -14.03
N ASN A 264 17.42 3.65 -13.91
CA ASN A 264 17.94 4.48 -14.99
C ASN A 264 19.45 4.23 -15.20
N ALA A 265 19.83 2.96 -15.24
CA ALA A 265 21.14 2.46 -15.59
C ALA A 265 21.11 2.04 -17.06
N VAL A 266 22.06 2.54 -17.85
CA VAL A 266 22.17 2.27 -19.29
C VAL A 266 23.62 1.92 -19.56
N ASP A 267 23.89 0.71 -20.05
CA ASP A 267 25.24 0.28 -20.45
C ASP A 267 26.34 0.55 -19.38
N GLY A 268 26.01 0.36 -18.10
CA GLY A 268 26.94 0.54 -16.98
C GLY A 268 27.17 1.99 -16.53
N ARG A 269 26.35 2.95 -16.98
CA ARG A 269 26.36 4.34 -16.52
C ARG A 269 24.98 4.80 -16.06
N LEU A 270 24.95 5.95 -15.38
CA LEU A 270 23.73 6.70 -15.14
C LEU A 270 23.19 7.26 -16.47
N GLY A 271 21.93 6.95 -16.78
CA GLY A 271 21.22 7.43 -17.96
C GLY A 271 19.80 7.87 -17.64
N SER A 272 18.97 7.89 -18.67
CA SER A 272 17.54 8.17 -18.58
C SER A 272 16.73 6.91 -18.79
N LEU A 273 15.58 6.77 -18.11
CA LEU A 273 14.68 5.63 -18.32
C LEU A 273 14.05 5.59 -19.71
N SER A 274 13.99 6.72 -20.42
CA SER A 274 13.59 6.75 -21.83
C SER A 274 14.69 6.33 -22.82
N GLU A 275 15.94 6.14 -22.36
CA GLU A 275 17.00 5.64 -23.23
C GLU A 275 16.80 4.16 -23.56
N LYS A 276 17.22 3.78 -24.77
CA LYS A 276 17.31 2.37 -25.14
C LYS A 276 18.27 1.65 -24.18
N ASN A 277 17.96 0.40 -23.83
CA ASN A 277 18.72 -0.45 -22.90
C ASN A 277 18.72 0.05 -21.44
N ALA A 278 17.83 0.96 -21.05
CA ALA A 278 17.58 1.20 -19.63
C ALA A 278 17.10 -0.10 -18.95
N LEU A 279 17.54 -0.33 -17.71
CA LEU A 279 17.17 -1.52 -16.95
C LEU A 279 15.75 -1.37 -16.39
N GLY A 280 14.76 -1.73 -17.20
CA GLY A 280 13.33 -1.67 -16.87
C GLY A 280 12.84 -2.83 -16.01
N ARG A 281 11.53 -2.87 -15.75
CA ARG A 281 10.84 -3.84 -14.90
C ARG A 281 11.00 -5.29 -15.36
N SER A 282 11.15 -5.50 -16.66
CA SER A 282 11.33 -6.83 -17.27
C SER A 282 12.77 -7.33 -17.27
N TYR A 283 13.75 -6.47 -16.97
CA TYR A 283 15.16 -6.83 -17.01
C TYR A 283 15.54 -7.77 -15.86
N HIS A 284 15.99 -8.97 -16.18
CA HIS A 284 16.44 -9.95 -15.19
C HIS A 284 17.39 -10.95 -15.84
N GLY A 285 18.31 -11.53 -15.07
CA GLY A 285 19.26 -12.52 -15.60
C GLY A 285 20.09 -12.01 -16.79
N GLY A 286 20.32 -10.70 -16.87
CA GLY A 286 21.08 -10.06 -17.94
C GLY A 286 20.30 -9.76 -19.24
N GLN A 287 18.98 -9.93 -19.27
CA GLN A 287 18.15 -9.74 -20.46
C GLN A 287 16.75 -9.17 -20.14
N TRP A 288 16.09 -8.57 -21.14
CA TRP A 288 14.70 -8.11 -21.03
C TRP A 288 13.72 -9.20 -21.45
N ASP A 289 12.71 -9.45 -20.62
CA ASP A 289 11.64 -10.36 -20.97
C ASP A 289 10.72 -9.74 -22.04
N THR A 290 10.47 -10.48 -23.12
CA THR A 290 9.73 -9.96 -24.29
C THR A 290 8.25 -10.33 -24.28
N ARG A 291 7.73 -10.97 -23.23
CA ARG A 291 6.29 -11.27 -23.14
C ARG A 291 5.50 -9.95 -23.08
N PRO A 292 4.31 -9.88 -23.72
CA PRO A 292 3.53 -8.63 -23.75
C PRO A 292 3.19 -8.05 -22.38
N ASN A 293 3.08 -8.89 -21.34
CA ASN A 293 2.80 -8.48 -19.97
C ASN A 293 4.03 -8.51 -19.04
N ALA A 294 5.25 -8.56 -19.58
CA ALA A 294 6.47 -8.67 -18.79
C ALA A 294 6.62 -7.56 -17.73
N ALA A 295 6.29 -6.32 -18.11
CA ALA A 295 6.30 -5.16 -17.21
C ALA A 295 5.36 -5.30 -16.00
N TRP A 296 4.42 -6.26 -16.02
CA TRP A 296 3.48 -6.49 -14.93
C TRP A 296 4.06 -7.47 -13.89
N CYS A 297 4.99 -8.33 -14.32
CA CYS A 297 5.45 -9.48 -13.54
C CYS A 297 6.48 -9.13 -12.45
N GLY A 298 7.11 -7.96 -12.52
CA GLY A 298 8.13 -7.51 -11.57
C GLY A 298 9.35 -8.43 -11.50
N LEU A 299 9.92 -8.76 -12.66
CA LEU A 299 11.02 -9.73 -12.78
C LEU A 299 12.34 -9.17 -12.21
N ASN A 300 12.70 -7.94 -12.56
CA ASN A 300 13.84 -7.24 -11.94
C ASN A 300 13.68 -7.17 -10.42
N TYR A 301 12.46 -6.83 -9.97
CA TYR A 301 12.16 -6.70 -8.54
C TYR A 301 12.33 -8.02 -7.80
N ALA A 302 11.90 -9.14 -8.40
CA ALA A 302 12.09 -10.46 -7.84
C ALA A 302 13.56 -10.88 -7.77
N GLU A 303 14.38 -10.54 -8.77
CA GLU A 303 15.82 -10.79 -8.77
C GLU A 303 16.53 -10.00 -7.66
N GLN A 304 16.17 -8.73 -7.51
CA GLN A 304 16.68 -7.84 -6.45
C GLN A 304 16.34 -8.38 -5.05
N TRP A 305 15.06 -8.69 -4.81
CA TRP A 305 14.62 -9.29 -3.54
C TRP A 305 15.23 -10.66 -3.29
N GLY A 306 15.39 -11.50 -4.31
CA GLY A 306 16.04 -12.80 -4.19
C GLY A 306 17.46 -12.68 -3.63
N HIS A 307 18.22 -11.69 -4.09
CA HIS A 307 19.55 -11.41 -3.56
C HIS A 307 19.49 -10.84 -2.13
N ALA A 308 18.65 -9.84 -1.87
CA ALA A 308 18.50 -9.25 -0.54
C ALA A 308 18.09 -10.29 0.53
N LEU A 309 17.17 -11.20 0.21
CA LEU A 309 16.77 -12.30 1.10
C LEU A 309 17.92 -13.29 1.36
N SER A 310 18.79 -13.51 0.38
CA SER A 310 19.96 -14.39 0.53
C SER A 310 21.05 -13.78 1.42
N GLU A 311 21.18 -12.45 1.40
CA GLU A 311 22.15 -11.72 2.20
C GLU A 311 21.66 -11.44 3.63
N ASP A 312 20.33 -11.36 3.82
CA ASP A 312 19.61 -11.15 5.10
C ASP A 312 20.10 -9.92 5.90
N PRO A 313 20.07 -8.70 5.33
CA PRO A 313 20.45 -7.47 6.04
C PRO A 313 19.44 -7.11 7.14
N GLN A 314 19.80 -6.21 8.05
CA GLN A 314 18.87 -5.68 9.06
C GLN A 314 17.76 -4.80 8.43
N PHE A 315 18.06 -4.12 7.34
CA PHE A 315 17.18 -3.15 6.68
C PHE A 315 17.14 -3.37 5.16
N VAL A 316 15.94 -3.36 4.57
CA VAL A 316 15.77 -3.31 3.11
C VAL A 316 15.10 -2.00 2.73
N PHE A 317 15.70 -1.25 1.81
CA PHE A 317 15.14 0.01 1.30
C PHE A 317 14.60 -0.18 -0.13
N ILE A 318 13.28 -0.03 -0.30
CA ILE A 318 12.57 -0.24 -1.55
C ILE A 318 12.45 1.08 -2.32
N THR A 319 12.82 1.06 -3.61
CA THR A 319 12.62 2.20 -4.54
C THR A 319 11.62 1.82 -5.65
N GLY A 320 10.43 2.43 -5.69
CA GLY A 320 9.82 3.34 -4.69
C GLY A 320 8.30 3.36 -4.80
N TRP A 321 7.60 4.03 -3.87
CA TRP A 321 6.14 3.93 -3.74
C TRP A 321 5.34 4.72 -4.78
N ASN A 322 5.57 6.03 -4.91
CA ASN A 322 4.69 6.96 -5.62
C ASN A 322 5.42 8.01 -6.51
N GLU A 323 6.50 7.62 -7.20
CA GLU A 323 7.19 8.49 -8.16
C GLU A 323 6.47 8.45 -9.52
N TRP A 324 5.37 9.18 -9.62
CA TRP A 324 4.52 9.13 -10.81
C TRP A 324 4.99 9.96 -11.99
N VAL A 325 5.79 11.00 -11.72
CA VAL A 325 6.09 12.04 -12.69
C VAL A 325 7.58 12.16 -12.97
N ALA A 326 7.93 12.57 -14.18
CA ALA A 326 9.28 12.98 -14.54
C ALA A 326 9.26 14.23 -15.43
N MET A 327 10.32 15.03 -15.34
CA MET A 327 10.48 16.19 -16.19
C MET A 327 10.94 15.78 -17.58
N ARG A 328 10.36 16.41 -18.60
CA ARG A 328 10.77 16.27 -19.99
C ARG A 328 12.02 17.11 -20.28
N PHE A 329 13.07 16.50 -20.84
CA PHE A 329 14.32 17.17 -21.21
C PHE A 329 14.61 17.10 -22.71
N ASP A 330 15.56 17.93 -23.15
CA ASP A 330 16.18 17.88 -24.48
C ASP A 330 17.52 17.13 -24.46
N GLU A 331 18.14 17.02 -23.28
CA GLU A 331 19.42 16.39 -23.06
C GLU A 331 19.57 15.96 -21.60
N PHE A 332 20.28 14.85 -21.36
CA PHE A 332 20.73 14.46 -20.03
C PHE A 332 22.13 13.83 -20.13
N ASN A 333 23.06 14.23 -19.27
CA ASN A 333 24.44 13.71 -19.24
C ASN A 333 25.14 13.70 -20.62
N GLY A 334 24.88 14.70 -21.47
CA GLY A 334 25.47 14.77 -22.81
C GLY A 334 24.76 13.93 -23.88
N ILE A 335 23.73 13.17 -23.52
CA ILE A 335 22.94 12.33 -24.42
C ILE A 335 21.70 13.08 -24.88
N ARG A 336 21.44 13.01 -26.19
CA ARG A 336 20.25 13.57 -26.83
C ARG A 336 19.54 12.50 -27.66
N GLU A 337 18.36 12.11 -27.19
CA GLU A 337 17.39 11.30 -27.95
C GLU A 337 16.13 12.13 -28.24
N PRO A 338 15.26 11.71 -29.17
CA PRO A 338 14.01 12.43 -29.44
C PRO A 338 13.13 12.62 -28.20
N VAL A 339 13.20 11.67 -27.26
CA VAL A 339 12.43 11.68 -26.01
C VAL A 339 13.36 11.41 -24.84
N MET A 340 13.46 12.36 -23.91
CA MET A 340 14.33 12.28 -22.74
C MET A 340 13.54 12.48 -21.45
N PHE A 341 13.40 11.40 -20.68
CA PHE A 341 12.85 11.38 -19.32
C PHE A 341 13.76 10.56 -18.41
N VAL A 342 14.36 11.22 -17.41
CA VAL A 342 15.44 10.65 -16.60
C VAL A 342 14.91 9.58 -15.64
N ASP A 343 13.93 9.96 -14.83
CA ASP A 343 13.55 9.24 -13.62
C ASP A 343 12.38 8.28 -13.79
N GLN A 344 11.49 8.56 -14.73
CA GLN A 344 10.28 7.79 -15.01
C GLN A 344 9.89 8.03 -16.46
N PHE A 345 9.48 7.00 -17.20
CA PHE A 345 9.12 7.18 -18.61
C PHE A 345 7.80 6.50 -18.98
N ASP A 346 7.77 5.17 -18.98
CA ASP A 346 6.57 4.39 -19.32
C ASP A 346 6.38 3.23 -18.34
N HIS A 347 5.44 2.34 -18.62
CA HIS A 347 5.19 1.20 -17.73
C HIS A 347 6.43 0.29 -17.58
N GLU A 348 7.20 0.05 -18.63
CA GLU A 348 8.41 -0.79 -18.53
C GLU A 348 9.55 -0.04 -17.81
N HIS A 349 9.67 1.26 -18.06
CA HIS A 349 10.77 2.10 -17.61
C HIS A 349 10.31 3.09 -16.54
N SER A 350 9.85 2.54 -15.42
CA SER A 350 9.42 3.30 -14.24
C SER A 350 9.74 2.55 -12.94
N ARG A 351 10.03 3.30 -11.87
CA ARG A 351 10.43 2.76 -10.55
C ARG A 351 9.29 2.67 -9.53
N ASP A 352 8.10 3.10 -9.94
CA ASP A 352 6.95 3.24 -9.06
C ASP A 352 6.21 1.91 -8.80
N ILE A 353 5.66 1.70 -7.61
CA ILE A 353 4.94 0.46 -7.26
C ILE A 353 3.52 0.69 -6.73
N GLU A 354 3.08 1.95 -6.61
CA GLU A 354 1.71 2.27 -6.27
C GLU A 354 0.77 1.70 -7.34
N PRO A 355 -0.43 1.22 -6.95
CA PRO A 355 -1.34 0.66 -7.93
C PRO A 355 -1.68 1.62 -9.08
N MET A 356 -1.75 1.08 -10.30
CA MET A 356 -1.98 1.86 -11.53
C MET A 356 -3.26 1.48 -12.26
N ARG A 357 -3.89 2.42 -12.97
CA ARG A 357 -4.98 2.10 -13.92
C ARG A 357 -4.42 1.59 -15.24
N GLY A 358 -5.03 0.55 -15.80
CA GLY A 358 -4.75 0.10 -17.17
C GLY A 358 -3.41 -0.61 -17.40
N GLY A 359 -2.66 -0.93 -16.33
CA GLY A 359 -1.41 -1.67 -16.41
C GLY A 359 -1.31 -2.75 -15.34
N HIS A 360 -0.32 -2.68 -14.46
CA HIS A 360 -0.06 -3.71 -13.45
C HIS A 360 -1.06 -3.73 -12.27
N TRP A 361 -2.04 -2.82 -12.23
CA TRP A 361 -3.02 -2.72 -11.15
C TRP A 361 -2.36 -2.77 -9.78
N ASP A 362 -2.65 -3.75 -8.94
CA ASP A 362 -2.08 -3.93 -7.60
C ASP A 362 -0.98 -5.01 -7.52
N ALA A 363 -0.47 -5.49 -8.67
CA ALA A 363 0.49 -6.59 -8.71
C ALA A 363 1.80 -6.28 -7.96
N TYR A 364 2.36 -5.08 -8.10
CA TYR A 364 3.59 -4.72 -7.38
C TYR A 364 3.38 -4.50 -5.88
N TYR A 365 2.18 -4.05 -5.49
CA TYR A 365 1.80 -3.97 -4.08
C TYR A 365 1.79 -5.36 -3.44
N TYR A 366 1.11 -6.34 -4.05
CA TYR A 366 1.07 -7.71 -3.52
C TYR A 366 2.42 -8.43 -3.61
N GLN A 367 3.23 -8.16 -4.64
CA GLN A 367 4.61 -8.65 -4.70
C GLN A 367 5.47 -8.09 -3.55
N THR A 368 5.25 -6.83 -3.18
CA THR A 368 5.93 -6.23 -2.02
C THR A 368 5.48 -6.90 -0.72
N VAL A 369 4.17 -7.13 -0.53
CA VAL A 369 3.65 -7.86 0.64
C VAL A 369 4.28 -9.25 0.75
N ASP A 370 4.40 -9.99 -0.37
CA ASP A 370 5.05 -11.30 -0.42
C ASP A 370 6.49 -11.22 0.11
N PHE A 371 7.34 -10.39 -0.50
CA PHE A 371 8.74 -10.32 -0.13
C PHE A 371 8.97 -9.79 1.29
N VAL A 372 8.18 -8.81 1.73
CA VAL A 372 8.25 -8.31 3.11
C VAL A 372 7.89 -9.42 4.11
N ARG A 373 6.87 -10.23 3.83
CA ARG A 373 6.53 -11.39 4.68
C ARG A 373 7.64 -12.44 4.72
N ARG A 374 8.33 -12.69 3.59
CA ARG A 374 9.51 -13.58 3.56
C ARG A 374 10.66 -13.04 4.41
N PHE A 375 10.87 -11.73 4.35
CA PHE A 375 11.97 -11.06 5.05
C PHE A 375 11.72 -10.91 6.55
N LYS A 376 10.54 -10.43 6.94
CA LYS A 376 10.15 -10.13 8.33
C LYS A 376 9.46 -11.30 9.04
N GLY A 377 9.00 -12.31 8.30
CA GLY A 377 8.14 -13.36 8.83
C GLY A 377 6.70 -12.92 9.02
N ALA A 378 5.82 -13.89 9.31
CA ALA A 378 4.39 -13.66 9.51
C ALA A 378 3.83 -14.59 10.58
N ARG A 379 2.77 -14.14 11.25
CA ARG A 379 2.05 -14.97 12.24
C ARG A 379 1.17 -16.02 11.57
N PRO A 380 0.91 -17.16 12.25
CA PRO A 380 -0.16 -18.05 11.85
C PRO A 380 -1.52 -17.40 12.12
N GLN A 381 -2.46 -17.60 11.19
CA GLN A 381 -3.87 -17.30 11.44
C GLN A 381 -4.36 -18.14 12.64
N PRO A 382 -4.97 -17.52 13.67
CA PRO A 382 -5.58 -18.28 14.76
C PRO A 382 -6.71 -19.18 14.26
N ALA A 383 -6.75 -20.42 14.74
CA ALA A 383 -7.85 -21.33 14.48
C ALA A 383 -9.16 -20.81 15.09
N ALA A 384 -10.28 -21.25 14.52
CA ALA A 384 -11.60 -21.03 15.08
C ALA A 384 -11.69 -21.58 16.51
N GLY A 385 -12.38 -20.84 17.38
CA GLY A 385 -12.75 -21.32 18.71
C GLY A 385 -13.78 -22.45 18.66
N PRO A 386 -14.27 -22.91 19.82
CA PRO A 386 -15.30 -23.95 19.89
C PRO A 386 -16.56 -23.61 19.07
N ALA A 387 -17.25 -24.64 18.60
CA ALA A 387 -18.54 -24.50 17.94
C ALA A 387 -19.53 -23.69 18.80
N ALA A 388 -20.28 -22.80 18.16
CA ALA A 388 -21.24 -21.93 18.81
C ALA A 388 -22.45 -21.75 17.90
N THR A 389 -23.60 -22.27 18.35
CA THR A 389 -24.90 -22.00 17.72
C THR A 389 -25.33 -20.58 18.06
N ILE A 390 -25.66 -19.80 17.04
CA ILE A 390 -26.14 -18.42 17.20
C ILE A 390 -27.67 -18.41 17.05
N ASP A 391 -28.35 -17.88 18.07
CA ASP A 391 -29.77 -17.63 18.02
C ASP A 391 -30.02 -16.27 17.33
N MET A 392 -30.68 -16.30 16.16
CA MET A 392 -30.96 -15.10 15.37
C MET A 392 -31.94 -14.13 16.07
N ASP A 393 -32.73 -14.62 17.02
CA ASP A 393 -33.65 -13.81 17.82
C ASP A 393 -33.07 -13.42 19.19
N GLY A 394 -31.90 -13.98 19.54
CA GLY A 394 -31.19 -13.72 20.79
C GLY A 394 -30.47 -12.37 20.88
N GLY A 395 -29.80 -12.11 22.00
CA GLY A 395 -29.00 -10.91 22.22
C GLY A 395 -27.65 -10.93 21.48
N TRP A 396 -26.90 -9.83 21.44
CA TRP A 396 -25.62 -9.76 20.71
C TRP A 396 -24.43 -10.31 21.52
N GLU A 397 -24.60 -10.54 22.82
CA GLU A 397 -23.58 -11.02 23.76
C GLU A 397 -23.06 -12.43 23.46
N GLN A 398 -23.85 -13.26 22.76
CA GLN A 398 -23.43 -14.58 22.26
C GLN A 398 -22.17 -14.50 21.40
N TRP A 399 -21.97 -13.39 20.67
CA TRP A 399 -20.79 -13.18 19.83
C TRP A 399 -19.52 -12.88 20.62
N TYR A 400 -19.59 -12.45 21.89
CA TYR A 400 -18.42 -11.97 22.64
C TYR A 400 -17.36 -13.05 22.86
N THR A 401 -17.79 -14.32 22.92
CA THR A 401 -16.90 -15.49 23.11
C THR A 401 -16.43 -16.12 21.79
N VAL A 402 -17.02 -15.73 20.65
CA VAL A 402 -16.67 -16.26 19.33
C VAL A 402 -15.30 -15.74 18.92
N THR A 403 -14.39 -16.65 18.58
CA THR A 403 -13.00 -16.34 18.19
C THR A 403 -12.63 -17.07 16.89
N PRO A 404 -11.69 -16.53 16.09
CA PRO A 404 -10.99 -15.26 16.29
C PRO A 404 -11.84 -14.04 15.94
N VAL A 405 -11.33 -12.85 16.30
CA VAL A 405 -11.90 -11.56 15.93
C VAL A 405 -11.12 -11.04 14.72
N TYR A 406 -11.78 -10.93 13.57
CA TYR A 406 -11.18 -10.37 12.36
C TYR A 406 -11.40 -8.86 12.37
N ARG A 407 -10.35 -8.08 12.16
CA ARG A 407 -10.39 -6.61 12.30
C ARG A 407 -10.03 -5.91 11.02
N ASN A 408 -10.61 -4.73 10.84
CA ASN A 408 -10.36 -3.86 9.70
C ASN A 408 -10.01 -2.43 10.16
N HIS A 409 -9.57 -1.61 9.21
CA HIS A 409 -9.17 -0.22 9.44
C HIS A 409 -10.31 0.65 9.99
N GLN A 410 -9.95 1.76 10.64
CA GLN A 410 -10.90 2.72 11.23
C GLN A 410 -11.67 3.58 10.20
N GLY A 411 -11.46 3.35 8.90
CA GLY A 411 -11.99 4.15 7.80
C GLY A 411 -11.28 5.50 7.63
N LEU A 412 -11.47 6.11 6.45
CA LEU A 412 -10.92 7.42 6.08
C LEU A 412 -12.06 8.44 5.92
N PRO A 413 -11.82 9.74 6.14
CA PRO A 413 -12.80 10.76 5.79
C PRO A 413 -13.07 10.76 4.27
N PRO A 414 -14.21 11.31 3.81
CA PRO A 414 -14.49 11.48 2.39
C PRO A 414 -13.38 12.25 1.66
N ARG A 415 -13.14 11.89 0.39
CA ARG A 415 -12.27 12.65 -0.51
C ARG A 415 -13.02 13.84 -1.06
N ASP A 416 -12.39 15.01 -1.01
CA ASP A 416 -12.84 16.20 -1.71
C ASP A 416 -11.64 17.12 -1.98
N HIS A 417 -10.87 16.83 -3.02
CA HIS A 417 -9.57 17.45 -3.27
C HIS A 417 -9.35 17.78 -4.75
N PRO A 418 -8.71 18.91 -5.11
CA PRO A 418 -8.29 19.14 -6.49
C PRO A 418 -7.34 18.05 -7.00
N GLY A 419 -7.52 17.67 -8.26
CA GLY A 419 -6.56 16.90 -9.04
C GLY A 419 -5.52 17.80 -9.70
N TRP A 420 -4.52 17.17 -10.30
CA TRP A 420 -3.47 17.83 -11.03
C TRP A 420 -3.99 18.48 -12.31
N GLY A 421 -3.63 19.75 -12.52
CA GLY A 421 -3.89 20.45 -13.78
C GLY A 421 -5.37 20.48 -14.16
N GLY A 422 -5.69 19.95 -15.35
CA GLY A 422 -7.03 19.97 -15.94
C GLY A 422 -8.02 18.93 -15.42
N GLU A 423 -7.63 18.03 -14.52
CA GLU A 423 -8.47 16.89 -14.08
C GLU A 423 -9.67 17.28 -13.22
N GLY A 424 -9.72 18.53 -12.75
CA GLY A 424 -10.80 19.02 -11.91
C GLY A 424 -10.67 18.54 -10.46
N ARG A 425 -11.79 18.20 -9.83
CA ARG A 425 -11.87 17.89 -8.40
C ARG A 425 -12.30 16.45 -8.19
N TYR A 426 -11.54 15.69 -7.41
CA TYR A 426 -11.87 14.33 -7.03
C TYR A 426 -12.78 14.33 -5.79
N VAL A 427 -13.94 13.69 -5.91
CA VAL A 427 -14.91 13.53 -4.83
C VAL A 427 -15.19 12.05 -4.61
N ASN A 428 -15.05 11.58 -3.38
CA ASN A 428 -15.41 10.23 -2.98
C ASN A 428 -15.98 10.23 -1.56
N ALA A 429 -17.29 10.15 -1.46
CA ALA A 429 -18.03 10.01 -0.20
C ALA A 429 -18.71 8.64 -0.09
N THR A 430 -18.14 7.61 -0.73
CA THR A 430 -18.76 6.29 -0.85
C THR A 430 -18.59 5.42 0.40
N LEU A 431 -17.67 5.75 1.33
CA LEU A 431 -17.56 5.05 2.60
C LEU A 431 -18.85 5.25 3.42
N ARG A 432 -19.76 4.27 3.34
CA ARG A 432 -21.08 4.30 3.94
C ARG A 432 -21.12 3.49 5.24
N ASN A 433 -20.85 2.18 5.16
CA ASN A 433 -20.78 1.31 6.32
C ASN A 433 -19.32 0.89 6.57
N ASN A 434 -18.64 1.58 7.48
CA ASN A 434 -17.26 1.29 7.86
C ASN A 434 -17.21 0.11 8.83
N ILE A 435 -16.83 -1.07 8.34
CA ILE A 435 -16.77 -2.34 9.04
C ILE A 435 -15.47 -2.37 9.84
N LEU A 436 -15.56 -2.56 11.16
CA LEU A 436 -14.39 -2.63 12.05
C LEU A 436 -14.05 -4.05 12.49
N GLU A 437 -15.05 -4.91 12.58
CA GLU A 437 -14.91 -6.22 13.19
C GLU A 437 -15.84 -7.23 12.52
N CYS A 438 -15.30 -8.41 12.23
CA CYS A 438 -16.06 -9.56 11.76
C CYS A 438 -15.82 -10.76 12.69
N ARG A 439 -16.82 -11.63 12.81
CA ARG A 439 -16.71 -12.92 13.51
C ARG A 439 -17.41 -14.00 12.72
N VAL A 440 -16.95 -15.24 12.90
CA VAL A 440 -17.53 -16.41 12.26
C VAL A 440 -17.73 -17.48 13.32
N ALA A 441 -18.95 -18.01 13.41
CA ALA A 441 -19.31 -19.14 14.25
C ALA A 441 -19.92 -20.26 13.41
N ARG A 442 -20.08 -21.45 13.99
CA ARG A 442 -20.61 -22.60 13.27
C ARG A 442 -21.32 -23.56 14.21
N ASP A 443 -22.23 -24.34 13.64
CA ASP A 443 -22.76 -25.56 14.23
C ASP A 443 -22.97 -26.66 13.16
N GLY A 444 -23.84 -27.63 13.43
CA GLY A 444 -24.12 -28.74 12.53
C GLY A 444 -24.87 -28.36 11.26
N ASP A 445 -25.58 -27.22 11.26
CA ASP A 445 -26.52 -26.83 10.21
C ASP A 445 -26.11 -25.52 9.52
N PHE A 446 -25.45 -24.61 10.25
CA PHE A 446 -25.14 -23.26 9.78
C PHE A 446 -23.68 -22.86 9.96
N VAL A 447 -23.24 -21.95 9.08
CA VAL A 447 -22.13 -21.04 9.33
C VAL A 447 -22.71 -19.67 9.58
N TYR A 448 -22.34 -19.04 10.70
CA TYR A 448 -22.83 -17.74 11.11
C TYR A 448 -21.77 -16.68 10.90
N PHE A 449 -22.17 -15.52 10.42
CA PHE A 449 -21.28 -14.38 10.22
C PHE A 449 -21.80 -13.17 10.97
N LEU A 450 -20.88 -12.43 11.60
CA LEU A 450 -21.13 -11.11 12.17
C LEU A 450 -20.27 -10.09 11.43
N ALA A 451 -20.85 -8.93 11.12
CA ALA A 451 -20.13 -7.70 10.80
C ALA A 451 -20.57 -6.61 11.77
N ARG A 452 -19.60 -5.90 12.37
CA ARG A 452 -19.81 -4.75 13.23
C ARG A 452 -19.15 -3.51 12.64
N THR A 453 -19.93 -2.44 12.50
CA THR A 453 -19.48 -1.16 11.93
C THR A 453 -19.09 -0.15 13.01
N ARG A 454 -18.40 0.91 12.58
CA ARG A 454 -18.01 2.06 13.42
C ARG A 454 -19.23 2.85 13.86
N GLU A 455 -20.07 3.24 12.91
CA GLU A 455 -21.34 3.94 13.10
C GLU A 455 -22.53 2.99 12.87
N PRO A 456 -23.76 3.34 13.31
CA PRO A 456 -24.93 2.54 12.97
C PRO A 456 -25.03 2.29 11.48
N LEU A 457 -25.39 1.06 11.10
CA LEU A 457 -25.57 0.64 9.72
C LEU A 457 -26.61 1.52 9.03
N SER A 458 -26.31 1.89 7.78
CA SER A 458 -27.27 2.58 6.91
C SER A 458 -28.51 1.71 6.66
N PRO A 459 -29.63 2.29 6.17
CA PRO A 459 -30.73 1.50 5.62
C PRO A 459 -30.22 0.45 4.62
N ALA A 460 -30.85 -0.73 4.62
CA ALA A 460 -30.43 -1.91 3.86
C ALA A 460 -30.76 -1.84 2.35
N GLU A 461 -30.40 -0.71 1.72
CA GLU A 461 -30.80 -0.32 0.37
C GLU A 461 -29.67 -0.52 -0.66
N GLY A 462 -30.06 -0.97 -1.86
CA GLY A 462 -29.16 -1.19 -3.00
C GLY A 462 -28.41 -2.52 -2.97
N ALA A 463 -28.14 -3.10 -4.15
CA ALA A 463 -27.53 -4.43 -4.25
C ALA A 463 -26.12 -4.52 -3.65
N ALA A 464 -25.39 -3.41 -3.58
CA ALA A 464 -24.04 -3.33 -3.00
C ALA A 464 -24.02 -3.12 -1.47
N TRP A 465 -25.15 -3.28 -0.75
CA TRP A 465 -25.19 -3.14 0.70
C TRP A 465 -24.72 -4.41 1.42
N MET A 466 -23.64 -4.29 2.21
CA MET A 466 -23.10 -5.33 3.09
C MET A 466 -23.08 -6.73 2.46
N ARG A 467 -22.35 -6.89 1.35
CA ARG A 467 -22.16 -8.17 0.67
C ARG A 467 -21.09 -9.00 1.37
N LEU A 468 -21.32 -10.31 1.49
CA LEU A 468 -20.35 -11.27 2.01
C LEU A 468 -19.90 -12.18 0.87
N PHE A 469 -18.59 -12.21 0.61
CA PHE A 469 -17.97 -13.12 -0.34
C PHE A 469 -17.28 -14.26 0.40
N ILE A 470 -17.39 -15.48 -0.13
CA ILE A 470 -16.78 -16.68 0.44
C ILE A 470 -16.05 -17.44 -0.68
N ASN A 471 -14.77 -17.71 -0.47
CA ASN A 471 -13.97 -18.65 -1.25
C ASN A 471 -13.89 -19.94 -0.44
N LEU A 472 -14.69 -20.93 -0.82
CA LEU A 472 -14.89 -22.14 -0.02
C LEU A 472 -13.76 -23.13 -0.23
N ASP A 473 -13.19 -23.20 -1.43
CA ASP A 473 -12.11 -24.13 -1.77
C ASP A 473 -10.70 -23.55 -1.64
N ARG A 474 -10.61 -22.26 -1.29
CA ARG A 474 -9.39 -21.46 -1.10
C ARG A 474 -8.51 -21.38 -2.35
N LYS A 475 -9.11 -21.48 -3.53
CA LYS A 475 -8.39 -21.34 -4.79
C LYS A 475 -8.68 -19.99 -5.43
N GLY A 476 -7.64 -19.41 -6.03
CA GLY A 476 -7.76 -18.11 -6.73
C GLY A 476 -8.30 -18.23 -8.16
N ASP A 477 -8.35 -19.45 -8.70
CA ASP A 477 -8.74 -19.74 -10.09
C ASP A 477 -10.17 -20.28 -10.23
N THR A 478 -10.93 -20.32 -9.13
CA THR A 478 -12.34 -20.69 -9.08
C THR A 478 -13.23 -19.47 -8.79
N GLY A 479 -14.48 -19.51 -9.26
CA GLY A 479 -15.43 -18.43 -9.05
C GLY A 479 -15.05 -17.08 -9.68
N TRP A 480 -15.55 -15.98 -9.10
CA TRP A 480 -15.16 -14.61 -9.48
C TRP A 480 -14.05 -14.14 -8.58
N GLU A 481 -12.84 -13.91 -9.12
CA GLU A 481 -11.66 -13.45 -8.34
C GLU A 481 -11.36 -14.36 -7.13
N GLY A 482 -11.58 -15.67 -7.29
CA GLY A 482 -11.45 -16.68 -6.23
C GLY A 482 -12.73 -16.91 -5.41
N TYR A 483 -13.76 -16.07 -5.51
CA TYR A 483 -14.95 -16.20 -4.67
C TYR A 483 -16.00 -17.13 -5.28
N ASP A 484 -16.21 -18.28 -4.63
CA ASP A 484 -17.21 -19.28 -4.98
C ASP A 484 -18.64 -18.83 -4.67
N PHE A 485 -18.83 -18.03 -3.62
CA PHE A 485 -20.16 -17.60 -3.17
C PHE A 485 -20.22 -16.11 -2.88
N LEU A 486 -21.39 -15.55 -3.17
CA LEU A 486 -21.81 -14.21 -2.78
C LEU A 486 -23.12 -14.32 -2.00
N VAL A 487 -23.15 -13.71 -0.82
CA VAL A 487 -24.33 -13.62 0.03
C VAL A 487 -24.77 -12.17 0.10
N ASN A 488 -26.09 -11.96 0.19
CA ASN A 488 -26.71 -10.67 0.47
C ASN A 488 -26.77 -9.68 -0.70
N ARG A 489 -26.68 -10.14 -1.95
CA ARG A 489 -26.88 -9.28 -3.14
C ARG A 489 -28.35 -8.88 -3.30
N GLU A 490 -29.26 -9.83 -3.11
CA GLU A 490 -30.70 -9.60 -3.01
C GLU A 490 -31.20 -9.94 -1.60
N ARG A 491 -32.21 -9.20 -1.13
CA ARG A 491 -32.72 -9.29 0.24
C ARG A 491 -34.24 -9.20 0.29
N GLY A 492 -34.84 -10.03 1.14
CA GLY A 492 -36.21 -9.89 1.63
C GLY A 492 -36.23 -9.38 3.08
N GLU A 493 -37.40 -9.42 3.72
CA GLU A 493 -37.57 -8.89 5.09
C GLU A 493 -36.71 -9.61 6.14
N GLN A 494 -36.53 -10.92 6.02
CA GLN A 494 -35.80 -11.76 6.99
C GLN A 494 -34.74 -12.66 6.36
N THR A 495 -34.66 -12.68 5.03
CA THR A 495 -33.74 -13.54 4.28
C THR A 495 -32.93 -12.76 3.26
N ALA A 496 -31.77 -13.30 2.91
CA ALA A 496 -30.82 -12.77 1.95
C ALA A 496 -30.38 -13.92 1.02
N THR A 497 -30.13 -13.64 -0.25
CA THR A 497 -29.69 -14.68 -1.19
C THR A 497 -28.33 -15.23 -0.83
N VAL A 498 -28.16 -16.54 -1.00
CA VAL A 498 -26.86 -17.22 -1.10
C VAL A 498 -26.72 -17.66 -2.55
N GLU A 499 -25.69 -17.18 -3.22
CA GLU A 499 -25.50 -17.38 -4.65
C GLU A 499 -24.10 -17.95 -4.92
N ARG A 500 -24.01 -18.92 -5.83
CA ARG A 500 -22.77 -19.53 -6.28
C ARG A 500 -22.30 -18.88 -7.56
N SER A 501 -21.00 -18.65 -7.68
CA SER A 501 -20.39 -18.15 -8.91
C SER A 501 -20.46 -19.19 -10.03
N THR A 502 -20.79 -18.73 -11.22
CA THR A 502 -20.72 -19.52 -12.47
C THR A 502 -19.57 -19.07 -13.38
N GLY A 503 -18.66 -18.24 -12.86
CA GLY A 503 -17.51 -17.66 -13.56
C GLY A 503 -17.77 -16.23 -14.04
N GLY A 504 -16.75 -15.37 -13.96
CA GLY A 504 -16.93 -13.93 -14.12
C GLY A 504 -17.92 -13.36 -13.10
N TRP A 505 -18.48 -12.17 -13.32
CA TRP A 505 -19.49 -11.59 -12.43
C TRP A 505 -20.89 -12.19 -12.67
N ASN A 506 -21.01 -13.51 -12.53
CA ASN A 506 -22.27 -14.25 -12.71
C ASN A 506 -22.55 -15.12 -11.49
N TRP A 507 -23.79 -15.08 -11.02
CA TRP A 507 -24.20 -15.66 -9.75
C TRP A 507 -25.54 -16.38 -9.90
N GLU A 508 -25.63 -17.61 -9.39
CA GLU A 508 -26.84 -18.44 -9.38
C GLU A 508 -27.26 -18.75 -7.95
N LYS A 509 -28.52 -18.51 -7.61
CA LYS A 509 -29.04 -18.72 -6.25
C LYS A 509 -29.02 -20.22 -5.87
N THR A 510 -28.36 -20.54 -4.75
CA THR A 510 -28.30 -21.90 -4.17
C THR A 510 -29.08 -22.03 -2.86
N GLY A 511 -29.47 -20.91 -2.25
CA GLY A 511 -30.27 -20.92 -1.03
C GLY A 511 -30.55 -19.52 -0.49
N ASP A 512 -31.01 -19.48 0.75
CA ASP A 512 -31.29 -18.25 1.49
C ASP A 512 -30.61 -18.31 2.85
N ALA A 513 -29.96 -17.20 3.23
CA ALA A 513 -29.44 -16.98 4.57
C ALA A 513 -30.45 -16.16 5.38
N ARG A 514 -30.63 -16.46 6.67
CA ARG A 514 -31.37 -15.56 7.56
C ARG A 514 -30.46 -14.38 7.91
N TRP A 515 -31.01 -13.19 8.03
CA TRP A 515 -30.25 -12.02 8.45
C TRP A 515 -30.98 -11.21 9.51
N ARG A 516 -30.21 -10.53 10.36
CA ARG A 516 -30.72 -9.53 11.30
C ARG A 516 -29.75 -8.37 11.40
N VAL A 517 -30.28 -7.16 11.39
CA VAL A 517 -29.54 -5.92 11.58
C VAL A 517 -30.10 -5.15 12.78
N GLU A 518 -29.23 -4.61 13.60
CA GLU A 518 -29.60 -3.69 14.68
C GLU A 518 -28.42 -2.78 15.02
N GLY A 519 -28.65 -1.46 15.00
CA GLY A 519 -27.62 -0.48 15.32
C GLY A 519 -26.37 -0.68 14.45
N LYS A 520 -25.26 -1.09 15.06
CA LYS A 520 -23.94 -1.26 14.41
C LYS A 520 -23.65 -2.68 13.95
N GLN A 521 -24.60 -3.61 14.05
CA GLN A 521 -24.34 -5.03 13.91
C GLN A 521 -25.27 -5.65 12.86
N LEU A 522 -24.67 -6.48 11.99
CA LEU A 522 -25.35 -7.35 11.04
C LEU A 522 -24.90 -8.77 11.34
N MET A 523 -25.84 -9.70 11.47
CA MET A 523 -25.54 -11.13 11.48
C MET A 523 -26.28 -11.90 10.39
N LEU A 524 -25.63 -12.94 9.88
CA LEU A 524 -26.15 -13.89 8.91
C LEU A 524 -26.08 -15.31 9.47
N ALA A 525 -27.10 -16.11 9.19
CA ALA A 525 -27.05 -17.58 9.34
C ALA A 525 -27.15 -18.21 7.95
N VAL A 526 -26.02 -18.72 7.45
CA VAL A 526 -25.89 -19.33 6.12
C VAL A 526 -26.01 -20.84 6.26
N PRO A 527 -27.02 -21.50 5.65
CA PRO A 527 -27.14 -22.95 5.70
C PRO A 527 -25.90 -23.61 5.08
N ARG A 528 -25.30 -24.58 5.78
CA ARG A 528 -24.15 -25.35 5.27
C ARG A 528 -24.46 -25.99 3.93
N ALA A 529 -25.67 -26.54 3.77
CA ALA A 529 -26.14 -27.13 2.52
C ALA A 529 -26.18 -26.13 1.34
N ALA A 530 -26.46 -24.83 1.59
CA ALA A 530 -26.45 -23.81 0.54
C ALA A 530 -25.04 -23.50 0.02
N LEU A 531 -24.02 -23.74 0.85
CA LEU A 531 -22.60 -23.70 0.48
C LEU A 531 -22.11 -25.04 -0.10
N GLY A 532 -22.95 -26.07 -0.15
CA GLY A 532 -22.55 -27.43 -0.56
C GLY A 532 -21.78 -28.22 0.51
N LEU A 533 -21.68 -27.71 1.74
CA LEU A 533 -21.05 -28.40 2.86
C LEU A 533 -21.94 -29.51 3.41
N GLN A 534 -21.35 -30.66 3.70
CA GLN A 534 -22.00 -31.81 4.30
C GLN A 534 -21.94 -31.76 5.84
N PRO A 535 -22.82 -32.52 6.53
CA PRO A 535 -22.70 -32.76 7.97
C PRO A 535 -21.34 -33.40 8.30
N GLY A 536 -20.61 -32.80 9.24
CA GLY A 536 -19.29 -33.28 9.66
C GLY A 536 -18.10 -32.66 8.93
N ASP A 537 -18.32 -31.95 7.83
CA ASP A 537 -17.24 -31.18 7.18
C ASP A 537 -16.67 -30.15 8.16
N ARG A 538 -15.34 -30.03 8.20
CA ARG A 538 -14.64 -28.99 8.95
C ARG A 538 -14.41 -27.81 8.03
N PRO A 539 -15.08 -26.65 8.21
CA PRO A 539 -14.90 -25.54 7.30
C PRO A 539 -13.48 -24.98 7.39
N ASP A 540 -12.85 -24.81 6.23
CA ASP A 540 -11.61 -24.06 6.01
C ASP A 540 -11.80 -23.26 4.74
N PHE A 541 -12.04 -21.95 4.88
CA PHE A 541 -12.41 -21.09 3.76
C PHE A 541 -11.89 -19.67 3.96
N ASN A 542 -11.83 -18.91 2.87
CA ASN A 542 -11.62 -17.47 2.94
C ASN A 542 -12.93 -16.71 2.84
N PHE A 543 -13.02 -15.55 3.50
CA PHE A 543 -14.20 -14.70 3.41
C PHE A 543 -13.86 -13.22 3.53
N LYS A 544 -14.74 -12.39 2.97
CA LYS A 544 -14.65 -10.94 3.11
C LYS A 544 -16.02 -10.27 3.09
N TRP A 545 -16.13 -9.13 3.74
CA TRP A 545 -17.29 -8.25 3.61
C TRP A 545 -16.96 -7.05 2.73
N VAL A 546 -17.93 -6.59 1.95
CA VAL A 546 -17.83 -5.41 1.09
C VAL A 546 -19.12 -4.61 1.11
N ASP A 547 -19.02 -3.29 1.30
CA ASP A 547 -20.14 -2.36 1.23
C ASP A 547 -19.90 -1.29 0.16
N ASN A 548 -20.95 -0.95 -0.57
CA ASN A 548 -21.07 0.23 -1.43
C ASN A 548 -20.01 0.38 -2.54
N THR A 549 -19.71 -0.71 -3.28
CA THR A 549 -19.01 -0.57 -4.57
C THR A 549 -19.87 0.23 -5.55
N GLN A 550 -19.22 0.97 -6.44
CA GLN A 550 -19.89 1.81 -7.44
C GLN A 550 -20.03 1.10 -8.79
N SER A 551 -19.26 0.04 -9.00
CA SER A 551 -19.41 -0.88 -10.12
C SER A 551 -19.38 -2.33 -9.62
N ASP A 552 -19.86 -3.21 -10.49
CA ASP A 552 -19.98 -4.64 -10.26
C ASP A 552 -18.97 -5.36 -11.16
N GLY A 553 -18.32 -6.41 -10.66
CA GLY A 553 -17.39 -7.22 -11.43
C GLY A 553 -15.96 -6.69 -11.55
N ASP A 554 -15.65 -5.52 -10.98
CA ASP A 554 -14.29 -4.99 -10.87
C ASP A 554 -13.77 -5.10 -9.43
N ILE A 555 -12.71 -5.90 -9.24
CA ILE A 555 -12.07 -6.12 -7.95
C ILE A 555 -11.39 -4.86 -7.39
N MET A 556 -11.04 -3.89 -8.25
CA MET A 556 -10.42 -2.62 -7.81
C MET A 556 -11.38 -1.74 -7.03
N GLU A 557 -12.69 -1.97 -7.14
CA GLU A 557 -13.69 -1.36 -6.29
C GLU A 557 -13.42 -1.60 -4.80
N PHE A 558 -12.83 -2.75 -4.44
CA PHE A 558 -12.51 -3.09 -3.05
C PHE A 558 -11.36 -2.23 -2.48
N THR A 559 -10.68 -1.47 -3.32
CA THR A 559 -9.66 -0.49 -2.94
C THR A 559 -10.21 0.94 -3.05
N LEU A 560 -11.01 1.22 -4.08
CA LEU A 560 -11.44 2.56 -4.47
C LEU A 560 -12.67 3.09 -3.71
N HIS A 561 -13.68 2.26 -3.53
CA HIS A 561 -15.01 2.72 -3.11
C HIS A 561 -15.56 1.92 -1.94
N GLY A 562 -16.44 2.57 -1.19
CA GLY A 562 -17.14 1.94 -0.09
C GLY A 562 -16.18 1.47 1.00
N ASP A 563 -16.43 0.29 1.53
CA ASP A 563 -15.53 -0.40 2.46
C ASP A 563 -15.37 -1.87 2.07
N ALA A 564 -14.19 -2.42 2.37
CA ALA A 564 -13.89 -3.83 2.23
C ALA A 564 -13.10 -4.31 3.45
N ALA A 565 -13.58 -5.39 4.07
CA ALA A 565 -12.98 -5.98 5.26
C ALA A 565 -12.56 -7.44 4.97
N PRO A 566 -11.25 -7.68 4.71
CA PRO A 566 -10.14 -6.72 4.67
C PRO A 566 -10.03 -5.99 3.30
N PRO A 567 -9.18 -4.94 3.17
CA PRO A 567 -9.12 -4.10 1.97
C PRO A 567 -8.54 -4.79 0.73
N GLY A 568 -8.86 -4.27 -0.46
CA GLY A 568 -8.27 -4.74 -1.73
C GLY A 568 -8.54 -6.21 -2.02
N ARG A 569 -7.52 -6.97 -2.45
CA ARG A 569 -7.60 -8.42 -2.68
C ARG A 569 -7.35 -9.26 -1.42
N PHE A 570 -7.04 -8.65 -0.28
CA PHE A 570 -6.90 -9.41 0.96
C PHE A 570 -8.22 -10.09 1.34
N THR A 571 -8.11 -11.22 2.01
CA THR A 571 -9.21 -11.98 2.56
C THR A 571 -8.84 -12.59 3.90
N TYR A 572 -9.83 -12.77 4.79
CA TYR A 572 -9.63 -13.47 6.04
C TYR A 572 -9.71 -14.98 5.81
N ARG A 573 -8.97 -15.78 6.59
CA ARG A 573 -9.15 -17.24 6.63
C ARG A 573 -9.84 -17.67 7.91
N TYR A 574 -10.91 -18.43 7.79
CA TYR A 574 -11.55 -19.17 8.87
C TYR A 574 -11.24 -20.65 8.70
N TYR A 575 -10.75 -21.30 9.75
CA TYR A 575 -10.52 -22.75 9.74
C TYR A 575 -10.68 -23.36 11.13
N GLU A 576 -11.12 -24.62 11.18
CA GLU A 576 -11.12 -25.43 12.40
C GLU A 576 -9.76 -26.14 12.57
N ALA A 577 -9.20 -26.10 13.78
CA ALA A 577 -8.01 -26.90 14.10
C ALA A 577 -8.34 -28.40 14.11
N GLU A 578 -7.30 -29.23 13.90
CA GLU A 578 -7.46 -30.69 13.82
C GLU A 578 -7.91 -31.39 15.11
#